data_AF-A0A954ES92-F1
#
_entry.id   AF-A0A954ES92-F1
#
_cell.length_a   1.000
_cell.length_b   1.000
_cell.length_c   1.000
_cell.angle_alpha   90.00
_cell.angle_beta   90.00
_cell.angle_gamma   90.00
#
_symmetry.space_group_name_H-M   'P 1'
#
loop_
_entity.id
_entity.type
_entity.pdbx_description
1 polymer ?
#
loop_
_entity_poly.entity_id
_entity_poly.type
_entity_poly.pdbx_seq_one_letter_code
_entity_poly.pdbx_strand_id
1 'polypeptide(L)'
;TAEEILALNPDGVFLSNGPGDPRPLDYAITTIRDLLGKKPIFGICLGQQLLGLALGGEIFKLKFGHRGANQPVLNKETGRVEITSQNHGFAVSGDSLPEGAEVTHINLNDNTVEGVRHAGYKAFGVQYHPESSAGPHDSHYLFGEFLKLMN
;
A
#
# COMPACT_ATOMS: atom_id res chain seq x y z
N THR A 1 16.84 10.64 -5.15
CA THR A 1 16.25 11.34 -3.98
C THR A 1 14.87 11.86 -4.34
N ALA A 2 14.11 12.41 -3.38
CA ALA A 2 12.81 13.02 -3.69
C ALA A 2 12.94 14.20 -4.66
N GLU A 3 14.01 14.99 -4.53
CA GLU A 3 14.29 16.13 -5.41
C GLU A 3 14.48 15.71 -6.87
N GLU A 4 15.27 14.65 -7.12
CA GLU A 4 15.48 14.10 -8.46
C GLU A 4 14.17 13.58 -9.08
N ILE A 5 13.33 12.93 -8.27
CA ILE A 5 12.02 12.43 -8.72
C ILE A 5 11.10 13.61 -9.10
N LEU A 6 11.04 14.65 -8.26
CA LEU A 6 10.22 15.83 -8.51
C LEU A 6 10.72 16.64 -9.72
N ALA A 7 12.03 16.62 -9.99
CA ALA A 7 12.61 17.26 -11.16
C ALA A 7 12.13 16.65 -12.49
N LEU A 8 11.67 15.40 -12.48
CA LEU A 8 11.02 14.76 -13.65
C LEU A 8 9.58 15.25 -13.87
N ASN A 9 9.04 16.09 -12.97
CA ASN A 9 7.66 16.56 -12.94
C ASN A 9 6.61 15.44 -13.14
N PRO A 10 6.61 14.39 -12.31
CA PRO A 10 5.66 13.29 -12.46
C PRO A 10 4.25 13.72 -12.06
N ASP A 11 3.22 13.15 -12.68
CA ASP A 11 1.83 13.34 -12.26
C ASP A 11 1.51 12.59 -10.97
N GLY A 12 2.19 11.47 -10.73
CA GLY A 12 2.09 10.66 -9.52
C GLY A 12 3.31 9.74 -9.36
N VAL A 13 3.49 9.20 -8.16
CA VAL A 13 4.58 8.28 -7.82
C VAL A 13 3.99 6.92 -7.49
N PHE A 14 4.47 5.89 -8.18
CA PHE A 14 4.05 4.51 -7.93
C PHE A 14 5.17 3.73 -7.24
N LEU A 15 4.83 3.03 -6.15
CA LEU A 15 5.74 2.20 -5.37
C LEU A 15 5.43 0.73 -5.64
N SER A 16 6.30 0.06 -6.38
CA SER A 16 6.10 -1.34 -6.79
C SER A 16 6.19 -2.31 -5.62
N ASN A 17 5.80 -3.55 -5.89
CA ASN A 17 6.10 -4.70 -5.04
C ASN A 17 7.60 -5.03 -5.01
N GLY A 18 8.00 -5.92 -4.11
CA GLY A 18 9.37 -6.41 -3.99
C GLY A 18 9.53 -7.43 -2.85
N PRO A 19 10.70 -8.06 -2.72
CA PRO A 19 10.97 -9.04 -1.68
C PRO A 19 11.47 -8.42 -0.37
N GLY A 20 11.40 -9.19 0.71
CA GLY A 20 12.18 -8.94 1.93
C GLY A 20 11.48 -8.07 2.98
N ASP A 21 12.27 -7.68 3.99
CA ASP A 21 11.86 -6.77 5.05
C ASP A 21 12.04 -5.31 4.57
N PRO A 22 11.02 -4.44 4.64
CA PRO A 22 11.12 -3.06 4.19
C PRO A 22 11.97 -2.17 5.11
N ARG A 23 12.14 -2.53 6.39
CA ARG A 23 12.72 -1.64 7.41
C ARG A 23 14.16 -1.20 7.12
N PRO A 24 15.06 -2.03 6.56
CA PRO A 24 16.41 -1.59 6.21
C PRO A 24 16.49 -0.64 5.01
N LEU A 25 15.38 -0.37 4.31
CA LEU A 25 15.35 0.48 3.12
C LEU A 25 15.20 1.97 3.49
N ASP A 26 16.07 2.46 4.38
CA ASP A 26 16.01 3.82 4.95
C ASP A 26 15.97 4.91 3.86
N TYR A 27 16.70 4.70 2.76
CA TYR A 27 16.72 5.60 1.62
C TYR A 27 15.34 5.72 0.96
N ALA A 28 14.62 4.61 0.83
CA ALA A 28 13.30 4.57 0.20
C ALA A 28 12.26 5.19 1.13
N ILE A 29 12.29 4.82 2.42
CA ILE A 29 11.38 5.36 3.45
C ILE A 29 11.51 6.88 3.52
N THR A 30 12.75 7.39 3.58
CA THR A 30 13.02 8.84 3.62
C THR A 30 12.58 9.53 2.34
N THR A 31 12.90 8.95 1.18
CA THR A 31 12.48 9.51 -0.12
C THR A 31 10.96 9.59 -0.23
N ILE A 32 10.23 8.55 0.18
CA ILE A 32 8.76 8.53 0.14
C ILE A 32 8.20 9.58 1.10
N ARG A 33 8.75 9.68 2.32
CA ARG A 33 8.34 10.70 3.29
C ARG A 33 8.47 12.10 2.73
N ASP A 34 9.57 12.39 2.04
CA ASP A 34 9.80 13.69 1.41
C ASP A 34 8.93 13.94 0.18
N LEU A 35 8.26 12.92 -0.37
CA LEU A 35 7.29 13.03 -1.48
C LEU A 35 5.84 13.20 -0.99
N LEU A 36 5.54 12.85 0.26
CA LEU A 36 4.18 12.96 0.82
C LEU A 36 3.66 14.40 0.72
N GLY A 37 2.43 14.55 0.23
CA GLY A 37 1.78 15.84 0.03
C GLY A 37 2.27 16.63 -1.19
N LYS A 38 3.30 16.17 -1.91
CA LYS A 38 3.81 16.84 -3.12
C LYS A 38 3.21 16.28 -4.41
N LYS A 39 3.03 14.97 -4.48
CA LYS A 39 2.41 14.26 -5.61
C LYS A 39 1.55 13.09 -5.06
N PRO A 40 0.48 12.68 -5.77
CA PRO A 40 -0.23 11.45 -5.46
C PRO A 40 0.71 10.24 -5.39
N ILE A 41 0.49 9.36 -4.42
CA ILE A 41 1.30 8.14 -4.23
C ILE A 41 0.40 6.91 -4.19
N PHE A 42 0.75 5.87 -4.95
CA PHE A 42 0.14 4.56 -4.85
C PHE A 42 1.20 3.48 -4.62
N GLY A 43 1.05 2.69 -3.55
CA GLY A 43 1.95 1.58 -3.22
C GLY A 43 1.28 0.20 -3.25
N ILE A 44 2.00 -0.79 -3.79
CA ILE A 44 1.55 -2.20 -3.85
C ILE A 44 2.52 -3.10 -3.09
N CYS A 45 1.99 -3.97 -2.22
CA CYS A 45 2.75 -4.96 -1.46
C CYS A 45 3.90 -4.31 -0.66
N LEU A 46 5.16 -4.49 -1.07
CA LEU A 46 6.32 -3.81 -0.46
C LEU A 46 6.14 -2.28 -0.49
N GLY A 47 5.60 -1.73 -1.58
CA GLY A 47 5.32 -0.31 -1.72
C GLY A 47 4.32 0.21 -0.68
N GLN A 48 3.29 -0.59 -0.34
CA GLN A 48 2.34 -0.24 0.72
C GLN A 48 3.00 -0.25 2.10
N GLN A 49 3.92 -1.20 2.34
CA GLN A 49 4.68 -1.26 3.59
C GLN A 49 5.63 -0.07 3.75
N LEU A 50 6.35 0.28 2.68
CA LEU A 50 7.22 1.45 2.64
C LEU A 50 6.43 2.74 2.85
N LEU A 51 5.23 2.84 2.25
CA LEU A 51 4.31 3.96 2.50
C LEU A 51 3.89 4.01 3.97
N GLY A 52 3.52 2.88 4.58
CA GLY A 52 3.19 2.79 6.01
C GLY A 52 4.32 3.29 6.91
N LEU A 53 5.56 2.85 6.66
CA LEU A 53 6.76 3.32 7.37
C LEU A 53 7.04 4.81 7.13
N ALA A 54 6.85 5.31 5.91
CA ALA A 54 7.06 6.71 5.58
C ALA A 54 6.05 7.64 6.27
N LEU A 55 4.80 7.19 6.42
CA LEU A 55 3.78 7.85 7.23
C LEU A 55 4.11 7.84 8.73
N GLY A 56 4.94 6.90 9.19
CA GLY A 56 5.34 6.78 10.60
C GLY A 56 4.71 5.59 11.33
N GLY A 57 4.04 4.69 10.61
CA GLY A 57 3.55 3.43 11.17
C GLY A 57 4.64 2.37 11.32
N GLU A 58 4.27 1.25 11.91
CA GLU A 58 5.12 0.10 12.17
C GLU A 58 4.79 -1.09 11.26
N ILE A 59 5.79 -1.94 11.04
CA ILE A 59 5.68 -3.19 10.27
C ILE A 59 6.03 -4.36 11.17
N PHE A 60 5.25 -5.44 11.09
CA PHE A 60 5.53 -6.70 11.79
C PHE A 60 5.60 -7.87 10.80
N LYS A 61 6.27 -8.94 11.22
CA LYS A 61 6.42 -10.17 10.45
C LYS A 61 5.27 -11.13 10.75
N LEU A 62 4.60 -11.61 9.71
CA LEU A 62 3.56 -12.62 9.81
C LEU A 62 4.17 -13.99 10.14
N LYS A 63 3.42 -14.84 10.85
CA LYS A 63 3.87 -16.19 11.23
C LYS A 63 4.21 -17.06 10.02
N PHE A 64 3.34 -17.04 9.01
CA PHE A 64 3.50 -17.78 7.75
C PHE A 64 3.21 -16.93 6.51
N GLY A 65 2.73 -15.69 6.67
CA GLY A 65 2.40 -14.75 5.60
C GLY A 65 1.25 -15.19 4.69
N HIS A 66 0.88 -14.35 3.74
CA HIS A 66 -0.18 -14.65 2.76
C HIS A 66 0.42 -14.94 1.39
N ARG A 67 0.12 -16.14 0.88
CA ARG A 67 0.63 -16.70 -0.37
C ARG A 67 -0.49 -17.45 -1.06
N GLY A 68 -1.18 -16.82 -2.00
CA GLY A 68 -2.29 -17.45 -2.73
C GLY A 68 -3.18 -16.44 -3.45
N ALA A 69 -4.06 -16.98 -4.28
CA ALA A 69 -4.96 -16.21 -5.15
C ALA A 69 -6.44 -16.26 -4.71
N ASN A 70 -6.67 -16.57 -3.43
CA ASN A 70 -8.01 -16.77 -2.86
C ASN A 70 -8.18 -16.04 -1.52
N GLN A 71 -7.38 -14.99 -1.26
CA GLN A 71 -7.42 -14.28 0.02
C GLN A 71 -8.58 -13.27 0.02
N PRO A 72 -9.56 -13.41 0.93
CA PRO A 72 -10.72 -12.53 1.03
C PRO A 72 -10.35 -11.24 1.77
N VAL A 73 -10.54 -10.11 1.12
CA VAL A 73 -10.25 -8.78 1.68
C VAL A 73 -11.52 -7.94 1.69
N LEU A 74 -11.84 -7.35 2.84
CA LEU A 74 -12.94 -6.40 2.98
C LEU A 74 -12.44 -4.99 2.71
N ASN A 75 -13.00 -4.34 1.69
CA ASN A 75 -12.93 -2.89 1.54
C ASN A 75 -13.91 -2.25 2.54
N LYS A 76 -13.38 -1.54 3.55
CA LYS A 76 -14.17 -0.94 4.62
C LYS A 76 -15.01 0.26 4.18
N GLU A 77 -14.60 0.95 3.13
CA GLU A 77 -15.30 2.12 2.60
C GLU A 77 -16.59 1.69 1.87
N THR A 78 -16.50 0.64 1.07
CA THR A 78 -17.62 0.18 0.23
C THR A 78 -18.41 -0.99 0.83
N GLY A 79 -17.86 -1.67 1.83
CA GLY A 79 -18.40 -2.91 2.38
C GLY A 79 -18.27 -4.13 1.44
N ARG A 80 -17.57 -3.99 0.31
CA ARG A 80 -17.37 -5.08 -0.65
C ARG A 80 -16.24 -5.99 -0.22
N VAL A 81 -16.42 -7.29 -0.49
CA VAL A 81 -15.37 -8.29 -0.37
C VAL A 81 -14.74 -8.53 -1.74
N GLU A 82 -13.42 -8.52 -1.77
CA GLU A 82 -12.58 -8.77 -2.94
C GLU A 82 -11.82 -10.09 -2.72
N ILE A 83 -11.78 -10.95 -3.72
CA ILE A 83 -10.83 -12.06 -3.71
C ILE A 83 -9.53 -11.54 -4.33
N THR A 84 -8.41 -11.73 -3.64
CA THR A 84 -7.13 -11.08 -3.98
C THR A 84 -5.99 -12.08 -4.15
N SER A 85 -5.00 -11.67 -4.95
CA SER A 85 -3.71 -12.34 -5.06
C SER A 85 -2.71 -11.74 -4.09
N GLN A 86 -2.11 -12.58 -3.24
CA GLN A 86 -1.22 -12.14 -2.15
C GLN A 86 0.07 -12.94 -2.12
N ASN A 87 1.17 -12.22 -1.88
CA ASN A 87 2.50 -12.80 -1.71
C ASN A 87 3.37 -11.92 -0.80
N HIS A 88 3.11 -11.92 0.51
CA HIS A 88 3.88 -11.14 1.48
C HIS A 88 4.07 -11.86 2.82
N GLY A 89 5.14 -11.50 3.53
CA GLY A 89 5.49 -12.02 4.86
C GLY A 89 5.47 -10.97 5.97
N PHE A 90 5.15 -9.73 5.63
CA PHE A 90 5.12 -8.58 6.54
C PHE A 90 3.81 -7.82 6.34
N ALA A 91 3.36 -7.11 7.36
CA ALA A 91 2.15 -6.30 7.31
C ALA A 91 2.32 -5.02 8.13
N VAL A 92 1.57 -3.99 7.77
CA VAL A 92 1.44 -2.76 8.56
C VAL A 92 0.60 -3.02 9.80
N SER A 93 1.05 -2.51 10.95
CA SER A 93 0.23 -2.47 12.17
C SER A 93 -0.75 -1.30 12.08
N GLY A 94 -2.05 -1.58 11.99
CA GLY A 94 -3.08 -0.56 11.88
C GLY A 94 -3.11 0.39 13.08
N ASP A 95 -2.84 -0.12 14.29
CA ASP A 95 -2.86 0.65 15.54
C ASP A 95 -1.68 1.63 15.66
N SER A 96 -0.63 1.44 14.85
CA SER A 96 0.55 2.30 14.83
C SER A 96 0.46 3.47 13.84
N LEU A 97 -0.59 3.51 13.01
CA LEU A 97 -0.74 4.55 12.00
C LEU A 97 -0.99 5.92 12.68
N PRO A 98 -0.35 7.00 12.19
CA PRO A 98 -0.56 8.33 12.75
C PRO A 98 -1.96 8.87 12.42
N GLU A 99 -2.31 9.99 13.06
CA GLU A 99 -3.51 10.75 12.71
C GLU A 99 -3.53 11.11 11.20
N GLY A 100 -4.69 10.97 10.57
CA GLY A 100 -4.90 11.22 9.13
C GLY A 100 -4.61 10.01 8.23
N ALA A 101 -3.92 8.98 8.73
CA ALA A 101 -3.77 7.69 8.04
C ALA A 101 -4.86 6.71 8.50
N GLU A 102 -5.52 6.07 7.54
CA GLU A 102 -6.68 5.21 7.78
C GLU A 102 -6.48 3.82 7.19
N VAL A 103 -6.91 2.79 7.91
CA VAL A 103 -7.01 1.41 7.39
C VAL A 103 -8.26 1.32 6.51
N THR A 104 -8.03 1.04 5.22
CA THR A 104 -9.09 0.95 4.19
C THR A 104 -9.48 -0.48 3.87
N HIS A 105 -8.55 -1.43 3.97
CA HIS A 105 -8.79 -2.83 3.64
C HIS A 105 -8.28 -3.73 4.76
N ILE A 106 -9.02 -4.80 5.06
CA ILE A 106 -8.64 -5.81 6.06
C ILE A 106 -8.80 -7.22 5.49
N ASN A 107 -7.89 -8.11 5.87
CA ASN A 107 -8.01 -9.52 5.54
C ASN A 107 -9.11 -10.15 6.41
N LEU A 108 -10.06 -10.85 5.80
CA LEU A 108 -11.17 -11.45 6.54
C LEU A 108 -10.80 -12.74 7.28
N ASN A 109 -9.67 -13.37 6.96
CA ASN A 109 -9.23 -14.59 7.64
C ASN A 109 -8.55 -14.29 8.98
N ASP A 110 -7.79 -13.19 9.07
CA ASP A 110 -6.95 -12.91 10.24
C ASP A 110 -6.93 -11.45 10.72
N ASN A 111 -7.75 -10.58 10.13
CA ASN A 111 -7.88 -9.15 10.45
C ASN A 111 -6.61 -8.32 10.25
N THR A 112 -5.63 -8.80 9.51
CA THR A 112 -4.45 -8.01 9.17
C THR A 112 -4.80 -6.87 8.20
N VAL A 113 -4.00 -5.80 8.24
CA VAL A 113 -4.18 -4.63 7.37
C VAL A 113 -3.79 -4.98 5.94
N GLU A 114 -4.71 -4.75 5.02
CA GLU A 114 -4.55 -5.01 3.59
C GLU A 114 -4.54 -3.73 2.75
N GLY A 115 -4.79 -2.57 3.37
CA GLY A 115 -4.77 -1.30 2.68
C GLY A 115 -4.81 -0.12 3.62
N VAL A 116 -4.10 0.94 3.23
CA VAL A 116 -3.96 2.19 3.98
C VAL A 116 -4.16 3.40 3.06
N ARG A 117 -4.66 4.50 3.60
CA ARG A 117 -4.87 5.75 2.87
C ARG A 117 -4.57 6.94 3.77
N HIS A 118 -4.01 8.00 3.20
CA HIS A 118 -3.90 9.31 3.83
C HIS A 118 -4.45 10.36 2.86
N ALA A 119 -5.70 10.78 3.07
CA ALA A 119 -6.42 11.66 2.14
C ALA A 119 -5.71 13.02 1.95
N GLY A 120 -5.19 13.60 3.04
CA GLY A 120 -4.46 14.88 2.99
C GLY A 120 -3.18 14.86 2.15
N TYR A 121 -2.58 13.69 1.95
CA TYR A 121 -1.37 13.52 1.14
C TYR A 121 -1.66 12.92 -0.24
N LYS A 122 -2.93 12.63 -0.56
CA LYS A 122 -3.34 11.87 -1.75
C LYS A 122 -2.50 10.58 -1.91
N ALA A 123 -2.25 9.90 -0.80
CA ALA A 123 -1.42 8.69 -0.76
C ALA A 123 -2.26 7.50 -0.32
N PHE A 124 -2.13 6.37 -1.01
CA PHE A 124 -2.75 5.12 -0.57
C PHE A 124 -1.91 3.92 -1.01
N GLY A 125 -2.19 2.76 -0.45
CA GLY A 125 -1.58 1.52 -0.89
C GLY A 125 -2.35 0.31 -0.43
N VAL A 126 -2.13 -0.81 -1.11
CA VAL A 126 -2.68 -2.12 -0.75
C VAL A 126 -1.59 -3.18 -0.63
N GLN A 127 -1.78 -4.13 0.28
CA GLN A 127 -0.79 -5.14 0.63
C GLN A 127 -0.81 -6.33 -0.36
N TYR A 128 -1.94 -6.55 -1.03
CA TYR A 128 -2.14 -7.53 -2.10
C TYR A 128 -1.75 -6.97 -3.48
N HIS A 129 -1.96 -7.77 -4.54
CA HIS A 129 -1.53 -7.50 -5.91
C HIS A 129 -2.72 -7.24 -6.87
N PRO A 130 -3.17 -5.97 -7.01
CA PRO A 130 -4.19 -5.55 -7.97
C PRO A 130 -3.89 -5.82 -9.45
N GLU A 131 -2.61 -5.95 -9.80
CA GLU A 131 -2.15 -6.34 -11.13
C GLU A 131 -2.33 -7.85 -11.40
N SER A 132 -2.56 -8.62 -10.33
CA SER A 132 -2.76 -10.06 -10.37
C SER A 132 -1.61 -10.79 -11.11
N SER A 133 -1.93 -11.73 -12.01
CA SER A 133 -0.94 -12.50 -12.80
C SER A 133 -0.03 -13.43 -11.97
N ALA A 134 -0.56 -14.49 -11.35
CA ALA A 134 -1.93 -15.04 -11.48
C ALA A 134 -2.91 -14.51 -10.43
N GLY A 135 -4.21 -14.73 -10.65
CA GLY A 135 -5.28 -14.48 -9.67
C GLY A 135 -6.49 -13.72 -10.22
N PRO A 136 -7.50 -13.45 -9.37
CA PRO A 136 -8.71 -12.70 -9.71
C PRO A 136 -8.43 -11.21 -10.00
N HIS A 137 -9.37 -10.50 -10.63
CA HIS A 137 -9.21 -9.09 -11.04
C HIS A 137 -10.09 -8.11 -10.23
N ASP A 138 -10.63 -8.56 -9.10
CA ASP A 138 -11.61 -7.83 -8.29
C ASP A 138 -11.13 -6.43 -7.87
N SER A 139 -9.83 -6.27 -7.67
CA SER A 139 -9.20 -5.06 -7.14
C SER A 139 -8.53 -4.16 -8.19
N HIS A 140 -8.69 -4.47 -9.48
CA HIS A 140 -8.04 -3.73 -10.58
C HIS A 140 -8.49 -2.25 -10.65
N TYR A 141 -9.63 -1.90 -10.05
CA TYR A 141 -10.13 -0.52 -9.96
C TYR A 141 -9.18 0.43 -9.23
N LEU A 142 -8.26 -0.07 -8.39
CA LEU A 142 -7.31 0.74 -7.63
C LEU A 142 -6.37 1.54 -8.54
N PHE A 143 -6.03 1.03 -9.73
CA PHE A 143 -5.31 1.82 -10.74
C PHE A 143 -6.15 2.98 -11.28
N GLY A 144 -7.45 2.76 -11.45
CA GLY A 144 -8.41 3.81 -11.81
C GLY A 144 -8.51 4.89 -10.74
N GLU A 145 -8.50 4.51 -9.46
CA GLU A 145 -8.44 5.45 -8.34
C GLU A 145 -7.15 6.28 -8.36
N PHE A 146 -6.01 5.65 -8.62
CA PHE A 146 -4.73 6.37 -8.74
C PHE A 146 -4.75 7.38 -9.89
N LEU A 147 -5.27 6.99 -11.06
CA LEU A 147 -5.43 7.89 -12.21
C LEU A 147 -6.32 9.10 -11.89
N LYS A 148 -7.39 8.93 -11.11
CA LYS A 148 -8.25 10.06 -10.70
C LYS A 148 -7.53 11.07 -9.80
N LEU A 149 -6.55 10.63 -8.99
CA LEU A 149 -5.81 11.55 -8.11
C LEU A 149 -4.83 12.46 -8.86
N MET A 150 -4.45 12.07 -10.08
CA MET A 150 -3.53 12.80 -10.95
C MET A 150 -4.23 13.84 -11.85
N ASN A 151 -5.57 13.79 -11.94
CA ASN A 151 -6.40 14.75 -12.66
C ASN A 151 -6.97 15.82 -11.72
#